data_AF-A0A5P1FCE7-F1
#
_entry.id   AF-A0A5P1FCE7-F1
#
_cell.length_a   1.000
_cell.length_b   1.000
_cell.length_c   1.000
_cell.angle_alpha   90.00
_cell.angle_beta   90.00
_cell.angle_gamma   90.00
#
_symmetry.space_group_name_H-M   'P 1'
#
loop_
_entity.id
_entity.type
_entity.pdbx_description
1 polymer ?
#
loop_
_entity_poly.entity_id
_entity_poly.type
_entity_poly.pdbx_seq_one_letter_code
_entity_poly.pdbx_strand_id
1 'polypeptide(L)'
;MHRVNLLRHHGIKPVLVFDGGLLPTKIDQETKRSRARKENLERAVEHEAAGNSAAAFVCYQKAVDISPSIALGLIKVLKQEKVDYIVAPYEADAQMTFLCMNKLVDAVITEDSDLIPFGCSRIIFKMDKFGQGVQYQSSMLGRNKELDFTGFTKQMLLEMCILSGCDYLQSLPGMGLKRAYSLVQKFKSYEKVIKHLRYSAFSVPPHYEENFKKAMWAFLHQRVYDPREEAIVHLSDIPPDI
;
A
#
# COMPACT_ATOMS: atom_id res chain seq x y z
N MET A 1 -16.92 -2.89 -15.04
CA MET A 1 -18.05 -2.95 -14.09
C MET A 1 -18.31 -4.33 -13.46
N HIS A 2 -17.84 -5.46 -14.02
CA HIS A 2 -18.14 -6.82 -13.50
C HIS A 2 -18.07 -6.97 -11.96
N ARG A 3 -16.92 -6.66 -11.34
CA ARG A 3 -16.75 -6.76 -9.87
C ARG A 3 -17.70 -5.84 -9.09
N VAL A 4 -17.94 -4.63 -9.56
CA VAL A 4 -18.87 -3.69 -8.92
C VAL A 4 -20.30 -4.24 -8.94
N ASN A 5 -20.71 -4.81 -10.08
CA ASN A 5 -22.04 -5.40 -10.24
C ASN A 5 -22.19 -6.68 -9.42
N LEU A 6 -21.14 -7.49 -9.30
CA LEU A 6 -21.10 -8.64 -8.40
C LEU A 6 -21.36 -8.23 -6.95
N LEU A 7 -20.68 -7.19 -6.45
CA LEU A 7 -20.88 -6.68 -5.09
C LEU A 7 -22.33 -6.19 -4.89
N ARG A 8 -22.85 -5.39 -5.83
CA ARG A 8 -24.24 -4.90 -5.79
C ARG A 8 -25.26 -6.04 -5.83
N HIS A 9 -25.01 -7.07 -6.64
CA HIS A 9 -25.88 -8.26 -6.73
C HIS A 9 -26.01 -8.97 -5.38
N HIS A 10 -24.94 -9.00 -4.59
CA HIS A 10 -24.94 -9.53 -3.22
C HIS A 10 -25.36 -8.50 -2.15
N GLY A 11 -25.95 -7.36 -2.54
CA GLY A 11 -26.42 -6.33 -1.60
C GLY A 11 -25.32 -5.51 -0.93
N ILE A 12 -24.08 -5.60 -1.41
CA ILE A 12 -22.96 -4.80 -0.91
C ILE A 12 -22.97 -3.45 -1.62
N LYS A 13 -22.73 -2.37 -0.87
CA LYS A 13 -22.57 -1.01 -1.41
C LYS A 13 -21.07 -0.73 -1.66
N PRO A 14 -20.58 -0.82 -2.91
CA PRO A 14 -19.18 -0.54 -3.20
C PRO A 14 -18.89 0.95 -3.19
N VAL A 15 -17.72 1.32 -2.66
CA VAL A 15 -17.11 2.64 -2.80
C VAL A 15 -15.76 2.43 -3.50
N LEU A 16 -15.57 3.01 -4.68
CA LEU A 16 -14.30 2.90 -5.40
C LEU A 16 -13.38 4.05 -5.00
N VAL A 17 -12.16 3.73 -4.58
CA VAL A 17 -11.15 4.72 -4.23
C VAL A 17 -10.09 4.77 -5.33
N PHE A 18 -9.74 5.97 -5.77
CA PHE A 18 -8.72 6.23 -6.78
C PHE A 18 -7.56 7.00 -6.16
N ASP A 19 -6.34 6.74 -6.61
CA ASP A 19 -5.20 7.60 -6.32
C ASP A 19 -5.41 9.01 -6.89
N GLY A 20 -4.82 9.99 -6.23
CA GLY A 20 -4.82 11.40 -6.64
C GLY A 20 -3.42 11.92 -6.95
N GLY A 21 -2.98 12.91 -6.17
CA GLY A 21 -1.71 13.59 -6.37
C GLY A 21 -0.49 12.72 -6.09
N LEU A 22 0.66 13.11 -6.65
CA LEU A 22 1.94 12.45 -6.38
C LEU A 22 2.39 12.75 -4.95
N LEU A 23 2.75 11.69 -4.20
CA LEU A 23 3.35 11.85 -2.88
C LEU A 23 4.86 12.09 -2.99
N PRO A 24 5.41 13.17 -2.41
CA PRO A 24 6.84 13.49 -2.51
C PRO A 24 7.79 12.37 -2.03
N THR A 25 7.41 11.66 -0.96
CA THR A 25 8.21 10.55 -0.41
C THR A 25 8.27 9.33 -1.31
N LYS A 26 7.47 9.27 -2.38
CA LYS A 26 7.40 8.15 -3.35
C LYS A 26 7.98 8.49 -4.72
N ILE A 27 8.55 9.68 -4.91
CA ILE A 27 9.09 10.16 -6.20
C ILE A 27 10.11 9.18 -6.79
N ASP A 28 11.01 8.65 -5.97
CA ASP A 28 12.04 7.72 -6.43
C ASP A 28 11.43 6.42 -6.98
N GLN A 29 10.39 5.92 -6.31
CA GLN A 29 9.69 4.71 -6.73
C GLN A 29 8.91 4.94 -8.02
N GLU A 30 8.20 6.06 -8.14
CA GLU A 30 7.49 6.42 -9.37
C GLU A 30 8.46 6.65 -10.55
N THR A 31 9.63 7.24 -10.29
CA THR A 31 10.68 7.40 -11.30
C THR A 31 11.19 6.04 -11.78
N LYS A 32 11.44 5.09 -10.87
CA LYS A 32 11.85 3.72 -11.23
C LYS A 32 10.77 3.01 -12.04
N ARG A 33 9.49 3.12 -11.63
CA ARG A 33 8.35 2.54 -12.35
C ARG A 33 8.22 3.13 -13.75
N SER A 34 8.33 4.45 -13.90
CA SER A 34 8.29 5.15 -15.20
C SER A 34 9.41 4.70 -16.14
N ARG A 35 10.65 4.62 -15.65
CA ARG A 35 11.79 4.10 -16.43
C ARG A 35 11.57 2.66 -16.88
N ALA A 36 11.16 1.79 -15.95
CA ALA A 36 10.89 0.39 -16.26
C ALA A 36 9.77 0.23 -17.30
N ARG A 37 8.71 1.03 -17.26
CA ARG A 37 7.64 1.02 -18.27
C ARG A 37 8.17 1.40 -19.65
N LYS A 38 8.99 2.45 -19.74
CA LYS A 38 9.61 2.90 -20.99
C LYS A 38 10.51 1.80 -21.59
N GLU A 39 11.38 1.22 -20.79
CA GLU A 39 12.28 0.14 -21.23
C GLU A 39 11.49 -1.10 -21.69
N ASN A 40 10.41 -1.46 -20.99
CA ASN A 40 9.56 -2.58 -21.41
C ASN A 40 8.80 -2.26 -22.70
N LEU A 41 8.40 -1.01 -22.93
CA LEU A 41 7.74 -0.61 -24.17
C LEU A 41 8.70 -0.73 -25.37
N GLU A 42 9.93 -0.22 -25.23
CA GLU A 42 10.97 -0.33 -26.26
C GLU A 42 11.22 -1.80 -26.63
N ARG A 43 11.40 -2.66 -25.63
CA ARG A 43 11.56 -4.11 -25.83
C ARG A 43 10.34 -4.79 -26.44
N ALA A 44 9.13 -4.34 -26.11
CA ALA A 44 7.91 -4.88 -26.70
C ALA A 44 7.86 -4.63 -28.22
N VAL A 45 8.20 -3.41 -28.63
CA VAL A 45 8.26 -3.00 -30.03
C VAL A 45 9.34 -3.77 -30.79
N GLU A 46 10.52 -3.99 -30.18
CA GLU A 46 11.57 -4.83 -30.78
C GLU A 46 11.11 -6.28 -31.00
N HIS A 47 10.46 -6.88 -29.99
CA HIS A 47 9.93 -8.24 -30.11
C HIS A 47 8.83 -8.34 -31.18
N GLU A 48 7.96 -7.33 -31.28
CA GLU A 48 6.90 -7.29 -32.29
C GLU A 48 7.49 -7.14 -33.70
N ALA A 49 8.47 -6.27 -33.89
CA ALA A 49 9.17 -6.10 -35.17
C ALA A 49 9.92 -7.38 -35.59
N ALA A 50 10.41 -8.17 -34.64
CA ALA A 50 11.02 -9.48 -34.87
C ALA A 50 9.99 -10.62 -35.09
N GLY A 51 8.69 -10.32 -35.07
CA GLY A 51 7.62 -11.32 -35.26
C GLY A 51 7.33 -12.20 -34.02
N ASN A 52 7.90 -11.86 -32.86
CA ASN A 52 7.68 -12.59 -31.61
C ASN A 52 6.57 -11.95 -30.78
N SER A 53 5.32 -12.16 -31.20
CA SER A 53 4.14 -11.58 -30.54
C SER A 53 3.97 -12.02 -29.08
N ALA A 54 4.39 -13.24 -28.73
CA ALA A 54 4.27 -13.74 -27.36
C ALA A 54 5.19 -12.97 -26.39
N ALA A 55 6.45 -12.74 -26.78
CA ALA A 55 7.39 -11.94 -25.98
C ALA A 55 6.98 -10.47 -25.93
N ALA A 56 6.54 -9.92 -27.07
CA ALA A 56 6.03 -8.54 -27.14
C ALA A 56 4.86 -8.32 -26.17
N PHE A 57 3.90 -9.25 -26.15
CA PHE A 57 2.74 -9.17 -25.25
C PHE A 57 3.13 -9.11 -23.77
N VAL A 58 4.08 -9.94 -23.33
CA VAL A 58 4.59 -9.90 -21.94
C VAL A 58 5.25 -8.56 -21.60
N CYS A 59 6.01 -7.98 -22.54
CA CYS A 59 6.62 -6.66 -22.36
C CYS A 59 5.57 -5.54 -22.36
N TYR A 60 4.56 -5.60 -23.24
CA TYR A 60 3.45 -4.65 -23.24
C TYR A 60 2.69 -4.64 -21.92
N GLN A 61 2.42 -5.81 -21.33
CA GLN A 61 1.78 -5.92 -20.02
C GLN A 61 2.56 -5.19 -18.91
N LYS A 62 3.90 -5.20 -18.98
CA LYS A 62 4.78 -4.50 -18.02
C LYS A 62 4.96 -3.01 -18.31
N ALA A 63 4.60 -2.57 -19.51
CA ALA A 63 4.69 -1.18 -19.96
C ALA A 63 3.43 -0.35 -19.66
N VAL A 64 2.33 -1.01 -19.25
CA VAL A 64 1.04 -0.34 -19.00
C VAL A 64 1.18 0.73 -17.92
N ASP A 65 0.67 1.93 -18.23
CA ASP A 65 0.53 3.03 -17.30
C ASP A 65 -0.95 3.39 -17.13
N ILE A 66 -1.42 3.43 -15.88
CA ILE A 66 -2.81 3.79 -15.57
C ILE A 66 -2.89 5.30 -15.39
N SER A 67 -3.20 6.01 -16.47
CA SER A 67 -3.27 7.47 -16.47
C SER A 67 -4.55 8.01 -15.82
N PRO A 68 -4.55 9.27 -15.36
CA PRO A 68 -5.75 9.94 -14.82
C PRO A 68 -6.94 9.96 -15.79
N SER A 69 -6.69 9.95 -17.11
CA SER A 69 -7.77 9.93 -18.11
C SER A 69 -8.48 8.57 -18.17
N ILE A 70 -7.76 7.47 -17.95
CA ILE A 70 -8.34 6.12 -17.82
C ILE A 70 -9.21 6.06 -16.57
N ALA A 71 -8.70 6.54 -15.43
CA ALA A 71 -9.45 6.62 -14.18
C ALA A 71 -10.73 7.48 -14.33
N LEU A 72 -10.63 8.65 -14.97
CA LEU A 72 -11.76 9.52 -15.26
C LEU A 72 -12.81 8.83 -16.15
N GLY A 73 -12.38 8.03 -17.13
CA GLY A 73 -13.26 7.21 -17.95
C GLY A 73 -14.14 6.27 -17.10
N LEU A 74 -13.52 5.58 -16.14
CA LEU A 74 -14.26 4.74 -15.20
C LEU A 74 -15.16 5.56 -14.27
N ILE A 75 -14.69 6.68 -13.71
CA ILE A 75 -15.47 7.56 -12.84
C ILE A 75 -16.75 8.04 -13.53
N LYS A 76 -16.70 8.38 -14.82
CA LYS A 76 -17.89 8.77 -15.59
C LYS A 76 -18.93 7.64 -15.63
N VAL A 77 -18.49 6.41 -15.82
CA VAL A 77 -19.37 5.22 -15.78
C VAL A 77 -19.94 5.03 -14.36
N LEU A 78 -19.13 5.17 -13.31
CA LEU A 78 -19.61 5.07 -11.92
C LEU A 78 -20.69 6.11 -11.60
N LYS A 79 -20.52 7.35 -12.06
CA LYS A 79 -21.51 8.42 -11.91
C LYS A 79 -22.85 8.07 -12.58
N GLN A 80 -22.81 7.55 -13.80
CA GLN A 80 -24.01 7.12 -14.53
C GLN A 80 -24.74 5.98 -13.81
N GLU A 81 -23.96 5.05 -13.26
CA GLU A 81 -24.44 3.87 -12.52
C GLU A 81 -24.81 4.16 -11.05
N LYS A 82 -24.63 5.41 -10.61
CA LYS A 82 -24.85 5.86 -9.22
C LYS A 82 -24.05 5.03 -8.19
N VAL A 83 -22.79 4.75 -8.52
CA VAL A 83 -21.84 4.08 -7.64
C VAL A 83 -20.92 5.12 -7.00
N ASP A 84 -20.79 5.05 -5.68
CA ASP A 84 -19.97 5.99 -4.92
C ASP A 84 -18.48 5.79 -5.23
N TYR A 85 -17.76 6.91 -5.26
CA TYR A 85 -16.32 6.89 -5.45
C TYR A 85 -15.66 8.05 -4.70
N ILE A 86 -14.38 7.89 -4.37
CA ILE A 86 -13.53 8.92 -3.76
C ILE A 86 -12.23 8.97 -4.55
N VAL A 87 -11.77 10.16 -4.89
CA VAL A 87 -10.39 10.38 -5.35
C VAL A 87 -9.60 10.84 -4.15
N ALA A 88 -8.63 10.04 -3.70
CA ALA A 88 -7.78 10.37 -2.59
C ALA A 88 -6.97 11.65 -2.89
N PRO A 89 -6.58 12.45 -1.89
CA PRO A 89 -5.64 13.55 -2.12
C PRO A 89 -4.29 13.05 -2.66
N TYR A 90 -3.85 11.89 -2.18
CA TYR A 90 -2.61 11.21 -2.59
C TYR A 90 -2.89 9.72 -2.83
N GLU A 91 -2.50 8.82 -1.92
CA GLU A 91 -2.61 7.38 -2.15
C GLU A 91 -3.97 6.85 -1.71
N ALA A 92 -4.53 5.97 -2.53
CA ALA A 92 -5.75 5.23 -2.22
C ALA A 92 -5.58 4.36 -0.97
N ASP A 93 -4.37 3.88 -0.68
CA ASP A 93 -4.09 3.01 0.48
C ASP A 93 -4.39 3.71 1.82
N ALA A 94 -3.91 4.95 1.98
CA ALA A 94 -4.20 5.77 3.15
C ALA A 94 -5.69 6.12 3.21
N GLN A 95 -6.28 6.49 2.07
CA GLN A 95 -7.70 6.85 2.00
C GLN A 95 -8.62 5.67 2.38
N MET A 96 -8.38 4.48 1.83
CA MET A 96 -9.15 3.27 2.14
C MET A 96 -8.97 2.86 3.61
N THR A 97 -7.76 2.99 4.14
CA THR A 97 -7.49 2.76 5.57
C THR A 97 -8.29 3.71 6.44
N PHE A 98 -8.31 5.01 6.11
CA PHE A 98 -9.09 6.02 6.83
C PHE A 98 -10.57 5.65 6.87
N LEU A 99 -11.16 5.29 5.72
CA LEU A 99 -12.56 4.88 5.65
C LEU A 99 -12.85 3.66 6.53
N CYS A 100 -11.96 2.66 6.51
CA CYS A 100 -12.12 1.43 7.31
C CYS A 100 -12.00 1.71 8.81
N MET A 101 -10.99 2.47 9.23
CA MET A 101 -10.76 2.80 10.64
C MET A 101 -11.87 3.68 11.24
N ASN A 102 -12.45 4.57 10.43
CA ASN A 102 -13.58 5.42 10.83
C ASN A 102 -14.95 4.74 10.66
N LYS A 103 -14.99 3.44 10.34
CA LYS A 103 -16.22 2.65 10.15
C LYS A 103 -17.15 3.22 9.07
N LEU A 104 -16.58 3.89 8.07
CA LEU A 104 -17.30 4.33 6.88
C LEU A 104 -17.46 3.20 5.86
N VAL A 105 -16.60 2.18 5.94
CA VAL A 105 -16.69 0.92 5.20
C VAL A 105 -16.38 -0.27 6.11
N ASP A 106 -16.98 -1.43 5.83
CA ASP A 106 -16.80 -2.65 6.64
C ASP A 106 -15.52 -3.42 6.33
N ALA A 107 -15.01 -3.31 5.11
CA ALA A 107 -13.82 -4.00 4.61
C ALA A 107 -13.26 -3.27 3.39
N VAL A 108 -11.96 -3.44 3.14
CA VAL A 108 -11.30 -2.95 1.93
C VAL A 108 -10.95 -4.12 1.02
N ILE A 109 -11.18 -3.99 -0.29
CA ILE A 109 -10.76 -4.96 -1.30
C ILE A 109 -9.55 -4.37 -2.03
N THR A 110 -8.40 -5.04 -1.93
CA THR A 110 -7.17 -4.63 -2.60
C THR A 110 -6.26 -5.84 -2.79
N GLU A 111 -5.29 -5.75 -3.71
CA GLU A 111 -4.18 -6.71 -3.78
C GLU A 111 -2.92 -6.21 -3.05
N ASP A 112 -2.92 -4.95 -2.62
CA ASP A 112 -1.78 -4.31 -1.97
C ASP A 112 -1.76 -4.58 -0.46
N SER A 113 -0.70 -5.24 0.01
CA SER A 113 -0.52 -5.53 1.43
C SER A 113 -0.12 -4.32 2.27
N ASP A 114 0.23 -3.19 1.67
CA ASP A 114 0.66 -1.98 2.38
C ASP A 114 -0.44 -1.39 3.27
N LEU A 115 -1.71 -1.74 3.05
CA LEU A 115 -2.80 -1.41 3.96
C LEU A 115 -2.64 -2.01 5.37
N ILE A 116 -1.83 -3.07 5.51
CA ILE A 116 -1.52 -3.67 6.82
C ILE A 116 -0.68 -2.70 7.68
N PRO A 117 0.49 -2.18 7.24
CA PRO A 117 1.23 -1.17 8.00
C PRO A 117 0.51 0.17 8.13
N PHE A 118 -0.39 0.55 7.19
CA PHE A 118 -1.31 1.68 7.41
C PHE A 118 -2.30 1.45 8.57
N GLY A 119 -2.53 0.19 8.96
CA GLY A 119 -3.36 -0.16 10.11
C GLY A 119 -4.81 -0.51 9.77
N CYS A 120 -5.12 -0.79 8.50
CA CYS A 120 -6.44 -1.20 8.07
C CYS A 120 -6.91 -2.46 8.82
N SER A 121 -8.12 -2.41 9.39
CA SER A 121 -8.58 -3.47 10.28
C SER A 121 -9.10 -4.71 9.57
N ARG A 122 -9.63 -4.58 8.35
CA ARG A 122 -10.20 -5.68 7.58
C ARG A 122 -9.95 -5.50 6.09
N ILE A 123 -9.23 -6.44 5.50
CA ILE A 123 -8.85 -6.41 4.09
C ILE A 123 -9.26 -7.74 3.44
N ILE A 124 -9.72 -7.69 2.20
CA ILE A 124 -10.02 -8.85 1.35
C ILE A 124 -9.04 -8.82 0.19
N PHE A 125 -8.07 -9.74 0.24
CA PHE A 125 -7.08 -9.94 -0.81
C PHE A 125 -7.55 -10.95 -1.85
N LYS A 126 -6.99 -10.90 -3.06
CA LYS A 126 -7.14 -11.94 -4.09
C LYS A 126 -8.60 -12.25 -4.42
N MET A 127 -9.46 -11.23 -4.46
CA MET A 127 -10.87 -11.41 -4.77
C MET A 127 -11.05 -11.76 -6.26
N ASP A 128 -11.48 -13.00 -6.51
CA ASP A 128 -11.69 -13.50 -7.86
C ASP A 128 -12.96 -12.94 -8.51
N LYS A 129 -13.27 -13.40 -9.73
CA LYS A 129 -14.44 -12.94 -10.49
C LYS A 129 -15.79 -13.41 -9.94
N PHE A 130 -15.78 -14.32 -8.97
CA PHE A 130 -16.95 -14.90 -8.29
C PHE A 130 -17.09 -14.39 -6.85
N GLY A 131 -16.17 -13.55 -6.37
CA GLY A 131 -16.22 -12.92 -5.05
C GLY A 131 -15.51 -13.72 -3.97
N GLN A 132 -14.80 -14.79 -4.32
CA GLN A 132 -13.98 -15.54 -3.35
C GLN A 132 -12.65 -14.81 -3.14
N GLY A 133 -12.24 -14.62 -1.90
CA GLY A 133 -11.01 -13.92 -1.54
C GLY A 133 -10.44 -14.39 -0.20
N VAL A 134 -9.29 -13.84 0.17
CA VAL A 134 -8.58 -14.13 1.41
C VAL A 134 -8.71 -12.95 2.36
N GLN A 135 -9.39 -13.15 3.47
CA GLN A 135 -9.57 -12.10 4.46
C GLN A 135 -8.36 -11.99 5.39
N TYR A 136 -7.85 -10.76 5.53
CA TYR A 136 -7.02 -10.33 6.65
C TYR A 136 -7.88 -9.56 7.67
N GLN A 137 -7.68 -9.87 8.95
CA GLN A 137 -8.27 -9.10 10.04
C GLN A 137 -7.21 -8.87 11.12
N SER A 138 -6.99 -7.61 11.47
CA SER A 138 -5.91 -7.25 12.41
C SER A 138 -6.09 -7.90 13.80
N SER A 139 -7.32 -8.06 14.26
CA SER A 139 -7.65 -8.76 15.52
C SER A 139 -7.33 -10.26 15.50
N MET A 140 -7.13 -10.86 14.34
CA MET A 140 -6.77 -12.28 14.19
C MET A 140 -5.27 -12.49 13.98
N LEU A 141 -4.45 -11.42 13.96
CA LEU A 141 -3.03 -11.52 13.67
C LEU A 141 -2.27 -12.46 14.62
N GLY A 142 -2.66 -12.50 15.90
CA GLY A 142 -2.09 -13.44 16.88
C GLY A 142 -2.41 -14.92 16.62
N ARG A 143 -3.31 -15.24 15.68
CA ARG A 143 -3.61 -16.63 15.26
C ARG A 143 -2.77 -17.08 14.08
N ASN A 144 -1.82 -16.26 13.64
CA ASN A 144 -0.92 -16.62 12.56
C ASN A 144 -0.08 -17.85 12.94
N LYS A 145 0.04 -18.81 12.01
CA LYS A 145 0.68 -20.11 12.29
C LYS A 145 2.19 -20.09 12.11
N GLU A 146 2.70 -19.21 11.24
CA GLU A 146 4.13 -19.19 10.89
C GLU A 146 4.96 -18.30 11.79
N LEU A 147 4.41 -17.16 12.22
CA LEU A 147 5.03 -16.16 13.08
C LEU A 147 4.07 -15.83 14.22
N ASP A 148 4.60 -15.81 15.45
CA ASP A 148 3.83 -15.53 16.65
C ASP A 148 3.74 -14.02 16.93
N PHE A 149 2.62 -13.43 16.55
CA PHE A 149 2.33 -12.02 16.82
C PHE A 149 1.70 -11.78 18.20
N THR A 150 1.76 -12.73 19.13
CA THR A 150 1.31 -12.51 20.51
C THR A 150 2.10 -11.37 21.15
N GLY A 151 1.39 -10.33 21.60
CA GLY A 151 2.00 -9.13 22.17
C GLY A 151 2.63 -8.17 21.16
N PHE A 152 2.48 -8.40 19.85
CA PHE A 152 2.83 -7.39 18.85
C PHE A 152 1.81 -6.24 18.86
N THR A 153 2.28 -5.02 19.03
CA THR A 153 1.45 -3.81 18.91
C THR A 153 1.34 -3.39 17.44
N LYS A 154 0.37 -2.52 17.12
CA LYS A 154 0.28 -1.89 15.79
C LYS A 154 1.58 -1.17 15.41
N GLN A 155 2.18 -0.48 16.38
CA GLN A 155 3.45 0.22 16.22
C GLN A 155 4.59 -0.75 15.87
N MET A 156 4.71 -1.87 16.59
CA MET A 156 5.71 -2.90 16.28
C MET A 156 5.49 -3.50 14.89
N LEU A 157 4.24 -3.69 14.46
CA LEU A 157 3.92 -4.19 13.13
C LEU A 157 4.36 -3.20 12.03
N LEU A 158 4.03 -1.92 12.20
CA LEU A 158 4.46 -0.85 11.30
C LEU A 158 5.99 -0.79 11.19
N GLU A 159 6.68 -0.75 12.32
CA GLU A 159 8.15 -0.70 12.36
C GLU A 159 8.78 -1.93 11.71
N MET A 160 8.22 -3.11 11.93
CA MET A 160 8.66 -4.34 11.28
C MET A 160 8.52 -4.26 9.75
N CYS A 161 7.38 -3.77 9.25
CA CYS A 161 7.16 -3.58 7.82
C CYS A 161 8.16 -2.60 7.21
N ILE A 162 8.38 -1.44 7.84
CA ILE A 162 9.35 -0.44 7.36
C ILE A 162 10.78 -1.02 7.40
N LEU A 163 11.16 -1.74 8.45
CA LEU A 163 12.47 -2.41 8.53
C LEU A 163 12.67 -3.44 7.41
N SER A 164 11.60 -4.13 7.01
CA SER A 164 11.63 -5.10 5.90
C SER A 164 11.68 -4.46 4.50
N GLY A 165 11.45 -3.14 4.44
CA GLY A 165 11.48 -2.33 3.23
C GLY A 165 10.07 -2.03 2.74
N CYS A 166 9.84 -0.78 2.33
CA CYS A 166 8.57 -0.29 1.81
C CYS A 166 8.82 0.76 0.71
N ASP A 167 7.75 1.25 0.09
CA ASP A 167 7.84 2.28 -0.95
C ASP A 167 8.45 3.62 -0.45
N TYR A 168 8.44 3.89 0.86
CA TYR A 168 9.00 5.12 1.45
C TYR A 168 10.45 4.98 1.94
N LEU A 169 10.90 3.76 2.25
CA LEU A 169 12.24 3.49 2.75
C LEU A 169 12.69 2.10 2.36
N GLN A 170 13.80 2.03 1.63
CA GLN A 170 14.46 0.77 1.30
C GLN A 170 15.02 0.12 2.57
N SER A 171 14.88 -1.20 2.68
CA SER A 171 15.45 -1.96 3.79
C SER A 171 16.97 -1.96 3.79
N LEU A 172 17.53 -2.22 4.97
CA LEU A 172 18.96 -2.48 5.10
C LEU A 172 19.35 -3.79 4.37
N PRO A 173 20.59 -3.93 3.87
CA PRO A 173 21.03 -5.13 3.16
C PRO A 173 20.81 -6.42 3.97
N GLY A 174 20.04 -7.37 3.43
CA GLY A 174 19.72 -8.63 4.14
C GLY A 174 18.71 -8.47 5.29
N MET A 175 17.97 -7.36 5.34
CA MET A 175 16.85 -7.13 6.26
C MET A 175 15.52 -7.46 5.58
N GLY A 176 15.18 -8.75 5.54
CA GLY A 176 13.86 -9.22 5.10
C GLY A 176 12.85 -9.33 6.24
N LEU A 177 11.60 -9.64 5.90
CA LEU A 177 10.46 -9.72 6.84
C LEU A 177 10.74 -10.58 8.08
N LYS A 178 11.26 -11.81 7.92
CA LYS A 178 11.53 -12.71 9.05
C LYS A 178 12.61 -12.17 10.00
N ARG A 179 13.62 -11.50 9.45
CA ARG A 179 14.70 -10.89 10.24
C ARG A 179 14.19 -9.64 10.98
N ALA A 180 13.45 -8.78 10.28
CA ALA A 180 12.79 -7.62 10.87
C ALA A 180 11.86 -8.05 12.02
N TYR A 181 11.02 -9.07 11.79
CA TYR A 181 10.16 -9.66 12.81
C TYR A 181 10.96 -10.12 14.04
N SER A 182 12.02 -10.92 13.86
CA SER A 182 12.83 -11.44 14.97
C SER A 182 13.45 -10.31 15.79
N LEU A 183 13.96 -9.27 15.13
CA LEU A 183 14.57 -8.12 15.78
C LEU A 183 13.53 -7.28 16.54
N VAL A 184 12.37 -6.98 15.94
CA VAL A 184 11.30 -6.24 16.60
C VAL A 184 10.71 -7.05 17.74
N GLN A 185 10.54 -8.37 17.59
CA GLN A 185 10.08 -9.24 18.66
C GLN A 185 11.03 -9.20 19.88
N LYS A 186 12.34 -9.14 19.64
CA LYS A 186 13.38 -9.09 20.68
C LYS A 186 13.54 -7.70 21.31
N PHE A 187 13.59 -6.65 20.50
CA PHE A 187 13.98 -5.31 20.94
C PHE A 187 12.79 -4.36 21.14
N LYS A 188 11.61 -4.71 20.63
CA LYS A 188 10.32 -4.00 20.81
C LYS A 188 10.19 -2.62 20.17
N SER A 189 11.26 -1.99 19.69
CA SER A 189 11.20 -0.74 18.93
C SER A 189 12.30 -0.63 17.87
N TYR A 190 12.04 0.10 16.79
CA TYR A 190 13.01 0.33 15.71
C TYR A 190 14.29 1.02 16.20
N GLU A 191 14.23 1.94 17.17
CA GLU A 191 15.43 2.61 17.71
C GLU A 191 16.36 1.60 18.38
N LYS A 192 15.79 0.69 19.18
CA LYS A 192 16.55 -0.36 19.84
C LYS A 192 17.13 -1.36 18.83
N VAL A 193 16.38 -1.67 17.77
CA VAL A 193 16.87 -2.50 16.65
C VAL A 193 18.05 -1.83 15.96
N ILE A 194 17.92 -0.57 15.54
CA ILE A 194 18.97 0.19 14.85
C ILE A 194 20.21 0.32 15.75
N LYS A 195 20.03 0.63 17.04
CA LYS A 195 21.12 0.69 18.02
C LYS A 195 21.87 -0.64 18.10
N HIS A 196 21.15 -1.77 18.20
CA HIS A 196 21.76 -3.09 18.21
C HIS A 196 22.55 -3.37 16.93
N LEU A 197 21.99 -3.06 15.76
CA LEU A 197 22.65 -3.27 14.47
C LEU A 197 23.97 -2.48 14.37
N ARG A 198 23.98 -1.22 14.84
CA ARG A 198 25.21 -0.40 14.89
C ARG A 198 26.29 -1.03 15.76
N TYR A 199 25.94 -1.62 16.91
CA TYR A 199 26.91 -2.33 17.77
C TYR A 199 27.41 -3.65 17.16
N SER A 200 26.60 -4.34 16.37
CA SER A 200 26.97 -5.61 15.72
C SER A 200 27.76 -5.44 14.42
N ALA A 201 28.43 -4.29 14.22
CA ALA A 201 29.18 -3.93 13.02
C ALA A 201 28.36 -4.00 11.71
N PHE A 202 27.04 -3.85 11.81
CA PHE A 202 26.17 -3.82 10.63
C PHE A 202 26.22 -2.44 9.98
N SER A 203 26.32 -2.41 8.65
CA SER A 203 26.35 -1.15 7.90
C SER A 203 24.96 -0.51 7.88
N VAL A 204 24.71 0.43 8.78
CA VAL A 204 23.53 1.29 8.79
C VAL A 204 23.91 2.62 8.11
N PRO A 205 23.28 2.99 6.97
CA PRO A 205 23.59 4.24 6.30
C PRO A 205 23.39 5.47 7.20
N PRO A 206 24.16 6.56 6.96
CA PRO A 206 23.85 7.86 7.54
C PRO A 206 22.39 8.24 7.25
N HIS A 207 21.71 8.90 8.20
CA HIS A 207 20.30 9.33 8.09
C HIS A 207 19.23 8.22 7.97
N TYR A 208 19.58 6.94 8.02
CA TYR A 208 18.57 5.87 7.93
C TYR A 208 17.47 6.01 8.98
N GLU A 209 17.85 6.35 10.21
CA GLU A 209 16.91 6.55 11.34
C GLU A 209 16.00 7.77 11.14
N GLU A 210 16.50 8.85 10.54
CA GLU A 210 15.70 10.03 10.19
C GLU A 210 14.70 9.68 9.07
N ASN A 211 15.15 8.98 8.03
CA ASN A 211 14.28 8.53 6.95
C ASN A 211 13.26 7.49 7.43
N PHE A 212 13.60 6.69 8.44
CA PHE A 212 12.67 5.77 9.09
C PHE A 212 11.51 6.51 9.75
N LYS A 213 11.79 7.61 10.47
CA LYS A 213 10.74 8.47 11.04
C LYS A 213 9.85 9.08 9.95
N LYS A 214 10.44 9.57 8.85
CA LYS A 214 9.67 10.08 7.70
C LYS A 214 8.76 9.02 7.08
N ALA A 215 9.25 7.78 6.94
CA ALA A 215 8.45 6.65 6.46
C ALA A 215 7.30 6.32 7.43
N MET A 216 7.55 6.33 8.75
CA MET A 216 6.49 6.19 9.74
C MET A 216 5.43 7.29 9.62
N TRP A 217 5.83 8.56 9.48
CA TRP A 217 4.89 9.66 9.30
C TRP A 217 4.08 9.54 8.01
N ALA A 218 4.67 9.01 6.93
CA ALA A 218 3.94 8.71 5.70
C ALA A 218 2.85 7.66 5.94
N PHE A 219 3.10 6.62 6.75
CA PHE A 219 2.08 5.63 7.10
C PHE A 219 1.03 6.13 8.11
N LEU A 220 1.41 7.04 9.02
CA LEU A 220 0.52 7.48 10.11
C LEU A 220 -0.29 8.73 9.76
N HIS A 221 0.31 9.69 9.06
CA HIS A 221 -0.22 11.05 8.92
C HIS A 221 -0.38 11.48 7.46
N GLN A 222 -0.45 10.55 6.51
CA GLN A 222 -0.75 10.94 5.13
C GLN A 222 -2.10 11.69 5.07
N ARG A 223 -2.18 12.67 4.18
CA ARG A 223 -3.40 13.43 3.93
C ARG A 223 -4.45 12.58 3.21
N VAL A 224 -5.66 12.59 3.75
CA VAL A 224 -6.84 11.87 3.25
C VAL A 224 -8.03 12.82 3.21
N TYR A 225 -9.07 12.48 2.45
CA TYR A 225 -10.32 13.22 2.40
C TYR A 225 -11.34 12.60 3.34
N ASP A 226 -11.89 13.37 4.28
CA ASP A 226 -13.05 12.94 5.09
C ASP A 226 -14.35 13.36 4.38
N PRO A 227 -15.16 12.41 3.88
CA PRO A 227 -16.41 12.75 3.20
C PRO A 227 -17.50 13.28 4.13
N ARG A 228 -17.35 13.19 5.46
CA ARG A 228 -18.30 13.76 6.43
C ARG A 228 -18.05 15.24 6.67
N GLU A 229 -16.78 15.62 6.77
CA GLU A 229 -16.33 17.00 7.00
C GLU A 229 -16.10 17.76 5.69
N GLU A 230 -16.15 17.05 4.55
CA GLU A 230 -15.82 17.56 3.22
C GLU A 230 -14.47 18.27 3.15
N ALA A 231 -13.49 17.76 3.92
CA ALA A 231 -12.20 18.38 4.12
C ALA A 231 -11.03 17.39 4.01
N ILE A 232 -9.85 17.92 3.68
CA ILE A 232 -8.60 17.16 3.76
C ILE A 232 -8.14 17.15 5.22
N VAL A 233 -7.99 15.95 5.76
CA VAL A 233 -7.50 15.67 7.12
C VAL A 233 -6.27 14.77 7.07
N HIS A 234 -5.69 14.46 8.23
CA HIS A 234 -4.64 13.45 8.35
C HIS A 234 -5.22 12.09 8.69
N LEU A 235 -4.60 11.01 8.21
CA LEU A 235 -5.03 9.63 8.49
C LEU A 235 -5.12 9.34 10.00
N SER A 236 -4.19 9.88 10.78
CA SER A 236 -4.25 9.96 12.23
C SER A 236 -3.72 11.30 12.72
N ASP A 237 -4.16 11.71 13.91
CA ASP A 237 -3.76 12.99 14.54
C ASP A 237 -2.25 13.14 14.58
N ILE A 238 -1.76 14.35 14.27
CA ILE A 238 -0.34 14.67 14.35
C ILE A 238 -0.01 15.00 15.81
N PRO A 239 0.92 14.26 16.44
CA PRO A 239 1.46 14.61 17.76
C PRO A 239 2.00 16.05 17.80
N PRO A 240 1.86 16.80 18.92
CA PRO A 240 2.31 18.19 19.02
C PRO A 240 3.82 18.42 18.85
N ASP A 241 4.61 17.34 18.96
CA ASP A 241 6.07 17.32 18.92
C ASP A 241 6.65 17.05 17.52
N ILE A 242 5.81 17.00 16.49
CA ILE A 242 6.17 16.85 15.06
C ILE A 242 5.78 18.12 14.31
#